data_AF-A0A7S1WYD7-F1
#
_entry.id   AF-A0A7S1WYD7-F1
#
_cell.length_a   1.000
_cell.length_b   1.000
_cell.length_c   1.000
_cell.angle_alpha   90.00
_cell.angle_beta   90.00
_cell.angle_gamma   90.00
#
_symmetry.space_group_name_H-M   'P 1'
#
loop_
_entity.id
_entity.type
_entity.pdbx_description
1 polymer ?
#
loop_
_entity_poly.entity_id
_entity_poly.type
_entity_poly.pdbx_seq_one_letter_code
_entity_poly.pdbx_strand_id
1 'polypeptide(L)'
;MPCERSRSRSRSPRATADPKTREEPADGDDVVFGPGAHDFSQPEPLPDAAQKRAQELLQSGRLFRYQGGAGDVADLEREFTEYIGMPYTMACNSGGCGIFLSLKAVGVKDGSKVLVNAWTLAPVPGAVVHAGGAPVFVATDPETLAIDIHDLEVQAEASG
;
A
#
# COMPACT_ATOMS: atom_id res chain seq x y z
N MET A 1 33.76 19.35 -11.96
CA MET A 1 32.53 19.90 -11.34
C MET A 1 32.16 19.00 -10.17
N PRO A 2 32.59 19.27 -8.93
CA PRO A 2 32.20 18.47 -7.77
C PRO A 2 30.76 18.80 -7.37
N CYS A 3 29.93 17.77 -7.24
CA CYS A 3 28.55 17.86 -6.78
C CYS A 3 28.56 17.98 -5.24
N GLU A 4 28.31 19.19 -4.73
CA GLU A 4 28.26 19.48 -3.30
C GLU A 4 27.07 18.79 -2.62
N ARG A 5 27.38 17.86 -1.72
CA ARG A 5 26.47 17.34 -0.71
C ARG A 5 26.40 18.35 0.44
N SER A 6 25.31 19.09 0.56
CA SER A 6 24.66 19.34 1.85
C SER A 6 23.39 20.17 1.65
N ARG A 7 22.23 19.51 1.73
CA ARG A 7 21.04 20.14 2.28
C ARG A 7 20.55 19.18 3.34
N SER A 8 20.69 19.59 4.60
CA SER A 8 19.99 18.98 5.71
C SER A 8 18.51 18.98 5.34
N ARG A 9 18.00 17.80 4.94
CA ARG A 9 16.56 17.61 4.81
C ARG A 9 16.05 17.68 6.25
N SER A 10 15.52 18.83 6.65
CA SER A 10 14.66 18.89 7.82
C SER A 10 13.65 17.77 7.62
N ARG A 11 13.64 16.78 8.52
CA ARG A 11 12.58 15.79 8.54
C ARG A 11 11.29 16.60 8.58
N SER A 12 10.43 16.45 7.58
CA SER A 12 9.09 17.00 7.70
C SER A 12 8.54 16.47 9.02
N PRO A 13 7.88 17.31 9.84
CA PRO A 13 7.23 16.81 11.02
C PRO A 13 6.34 15.64 10.56
N ARG A 14 6.54 14.45 11.14
CA ARG A 14 5.65 13.31 10.92
C ARG A 14 4.25 13.89 11.12
N ALA A 15 3.43 13.93 10.07
CA ALA A 15 2.02 14.18 10.29
C ALA A 15 1.55 12.94 11.05
N THR A 16 1.53 13.05 12.37
CA THR A 16 0.73 12.15 13.18
C THR A 16 -0.69 12.53 12.83
N ALA A 17 -1.29 11.80 11.90
CA ALA A 17 -2.75 11.73 11.88
C ALA A 17 -3.13 11.39 13.32
N ASP A 18 -3.76 12.34 14.02
CA ASP A 18 -4.19 12.13 15.38
C ASP A 18 -5.21 10.99 15.32
N PRO A 19 -4.96 9.81 15.93
CA PRO A 19 -5.90 8.70 15.86
C PRO A 19 -7.30 9.06 16.39
N LYS A 20 -7.42 10.21 17.09
CA LYS A 20 -8.67 10.76 17.61
C LYS A 20 -9.52 11.55 16.60
N THR A 21 -9.02 11.85 15.40
CA THR A 21 -9.85 12.48 14.34
C THR A 21 -10.49 11.47 13.39
N ARG A 22 -10.36 10.17 13.69
CA ARG A 22 -11.21 9.16 13.06
C ARG A 22 -12.64 9.42 13.53
N GLU A 23 -13.49 9.93 12.64
CA GLU A 23 -14.93 9.73 12.83
C GLU A 23 -15.14 8.21 12.92
N GLU A 24 -15.52 7.74 14.10
CA GLU A 24 -16.08 6.41 14.28
C GLU A 24 -17.19 6.26 13.24
N PRO A 25 -17.26 5.13 12.50
CA PRO A 25 -18.40 4.89 11.63
C PRO A 25 -19.67 5.09 12.45
N ALA A 26 -20.65 5.80 11.88
CA ALA A 26 -21.88 6.15 12.57
C ALA A 26 -22.42 4.93 13.33
N ASP A 27 -22.50 5.08 14.66
CA ASP A 27 -23.04 4.12 15.61
C ASP A 27 -24.35 3.53 15.05
N GLY A 28 -24.39 2.24 14.70
CA GLY A 28 -25.63 1.66 14.16
C GLY A 28 -25.63 0.26 13.56
N ASP A 29 -24.53 -0.24 12.98
CA ASP A 29 -24.51 -1.61 12.45
C ASP A 29 -23.72 -2.50 13.39
N ASP A 30 -24.40 -3.04 14.41
CA ASP A 30 -23.88 -4.18 15.16
C ASP A 30 -23.44 -5.25 14.16
N VAL A 31 -22.15 -5.58 14.13
CA VAL A 31 -21.64 -6.68 13.29
C VAL A 31 -22.20 -7.98 13.85
N VAL A 32 -23.36 -8.38 13.33
CA VAL A 32 -23.99 -9.65 13.68
C VAL A 32 -23.15 -10.76 13.04
N PHE A 33 -22.76 -11.77 13.82
CA PHE A 33 -22.15 -13.00 13.29
C PHE A 33 -23.17 -14.15 13.39
N GLY A 34 -23.31 -14.95 12.34
CA GLY A 34 -24.17 -16.14 12.32
C GLY A 34 -25.14 -16.22 11.14
N PRO A 35 -26.03 -17.23 11.09
CA PRO A 35 -27.03 -17.35 10.03
C PRO A 35 -27.95 -16.12 9.97
N GLY A 36 -28.03 -15.45 8.82
CA GLY A 36 -28.78 -14.19 8.65
C GLY A 36 -27.95 -12.91 8.89
N ALA A 37 -26.66 -13.05 9.21
CA ALA A 37 -25.69 -11.97 9.26
C ALA A 37 -25.23 -11.50 7.88
N HIS A 38 -24.36 -10.48 7.88
CA HIS A 38 -23.61 -10.03 6.72
C HIS A 38 -22.91 -11.19 6.01
N ASP A 39 -23.14 -11.32 4.70
CA ASP A 39 -22.53 -12.38 3.89
C ASP A 39 -21.10 -11.98 3.51
N PHE A 40 -20.13 -12.40 4.31
CA PHE A 40 -18.71 -12.16 4.07
C PHE A 40 -18.15 -12.90 2.83
N SER A 41 -18.95 -13.71 2.13
CA SER A 41 -18.55 -14.30 0.85
C SER A 41 -18.78 -13.36 -0.34
N GLN A 42 -19.59 -12.31 -0.15
CA GLN A 42 -19.89 -11.34 -1.19
C GLN A 42 -19.25 -9.98 -0.90
N PRO A 43 -18.68 -9.32 -1.91
CA PRO A 43 -18.26 -7.94 -1.75
C PRO A 43 -19.48 -7.03 -1.61
N GLU A 44 -19.37 -6.03 -0.75
CA GLU A 44 -20.39 -4.99 -0.62
C GLU A 44 -20.49 -4.15 -1.91
N PRO A 45 -21.70 -3.70 -2.28
CA PRO A 45 -21.85 -2.75 -3.38
C PRO A 45 -21.16 -1.43 -3.03
N LEU A 46 -20.64 -0.74 -4.06
CA LEU A 46 -20.10 0.61 -3.88
C LEU A 46 -21.20 1.57 -3.39
N PRO A 47 -20.89 2.56 -2.53
CA PRO A 47 -21.86 3.58 -2.14
C PRO A 47 -22.43 4.34 -3.35
N ASP A 48 -23.68 4.80 -3.27
CA ASP A 48 -24.35 5.52 -4.37
C ASP A 48 -23.55 6.71 -4.91
N ALA A 49 -22.89 7.46 -4.02
CA ALA A 49 -22.03 8.57 -4.40
C ALA A 49 -20.84 8.11 -5.27
N ALA A 50 -20.23 6.96 -4.94
CA ALA A 50 -19.14 6.39 -5.72
C ALA A 50 -19.63 5.85 -7.06
N GLN A 51 -20.80 5.20 -7.09
CA GLN A 51 -21.43 4.74 -8.33
C GLN A 51 -21.72 5.90 -9.28
N LYS A 52 -22.31 6.99 -8.77
CA LYS A 52 -22.58 8.20 -9.54
C LYS A 52 -21.29 8.80 -10.10
N ARG A 53 -20.25 8.92 -9.26
CA ARG A 53 -18.96 9.47 -9.71
C ARG A 53 -18.31 8.64 -10.81
N ALA A 54 -18.36 7.31 -10.68
CA ALA A 54 -17.85 6.40 -11.71
C ALA A 54 -18.58 6.61 -13.05
N GLN A 55 -19.90 6.76 -13.02
CA GLN A 55 -20.69 7.03 -14.23
C GLN A 55 -20.33 8.37 -14.89
N GLU A 56 -20.16 9.44 -14.10
CA GLU A 56 -19.73 10.74 -14.61
C GLU A 56 -18.36 10.66 -15.30
N LEU A 57 -17.41 9.92 -14.72
CA LEU A 57 -16.09 9.72 -15.31
C LEU A 57 -16.16 8.97 -16.64
N LEU A 58 -16.95 7.89 -16.70
CA LEU A 58 -17.18 7.13 -17.92
C LEU A 58 -17.79 7.99 -19.04
N GLN A 59 -18.77 8.83 -18.70
CA GLN A 59 -19.42 9.74 -19.65
C GLN A 59 -18.47 10.86 -20.12
N SER A 60 -17.60 11.36 -19.24
CA SER A 60 -16.66 12.44 -19.56
C SER A 60 -15.52 12.02 -20.49
N GLY A 61 -15.20 10.72 -20.56
CA GLY A 61 -14.03 10.21 -21.28
C GLY A 61 -12.67 10.49 -20.59
N ARG A 62 -12.68 11.09 -19.40
CA ARG A 62 -11.47 11.45 -18.63
C ARG A 62 -10.88 10.25 -17.87
N LEU A 63 -10.58 9.18 -18.60
CA LEU A 63 -10.16 7.89 -18.06
C LEU A 63 -8.65 7.77 -17.81
N PHE A 64 -7.87 8.77 -18.23
CA PHE A 64 -6.41 8.69 -18.22
C PHE A 64 -5.77 9.90 -17.56
N ARG A 65 -4.60 9.67 -16.93
CA ARG A 65 -3.85 10.70 -16.19
C ARG A 65 -3.24 11.80 -17.07
N TYR A 66 -3.09 11.58 -18.37
CA TYR A 66 -2.38 12.47 -19.30
C TYR A 66 -3.29 13.45 -20.06
N GLN A 67 -4.52 13.67 -19.60
CA GLN A 67 -5.48 14.57 -20.26
C GLN A 67 -5.37 16.05 -19.83
N GLY A 68 -4.34 16.41 -19.06
CA GLY A 68 -4.07 17.79 -18.61
C GLY A 68 -4.98 18.27 -17.46
N GLY A 69 -4.47 19.17 -16.61
CA GLY A 69 -5.14 19.64 -15.39
C GLY A 69 -5.16 18.60 -14.26
N ALA A 70 -5.62 19.00 -13.06
CA ALA A 70 -5.86 18.05 -11.97
C ALA A 70 -7.03 17.13 -12.33
N GLY A 71 -6.90 15.83 -12.06
CA GLY A 71 -7.96 14.85 -12.26
C GLY A 71 -8.08 13.97 -11.02
N ASP A 72 -9.11 13.13 -10.98
CA ASP A 72 -9.51 12.38 -9.78
C ASP A 72 -8.36 11.62 -9.10
N VAL A 73 -7.46 11.02 -9.88
CA VAL A 73 -6.30 10.32 -9.32
C VAL A 73 -5.31 11.27 -8.65
N ALA A 74 -5.09 12.46 -9.21
CA ALA A 74 -4.19 13.46 -8.63
C ALA A 74 -4.80 14.12 -7.39
N ASP A 75 -6.11 14.32 -7.38
CA ASP A 75 -6.83 14.80 -6.19
C ASP A 75 -6.79 13.76 -5.08
N LEU A 76 -7.04 12.48 -5.41
CA LEU A 76 -6.89 11.36 -4.47
C LEU A 76 -5.46 11.28 -3.91
N GLU A 77 -4.43 11.37 -4.74
CA GLU A 77 -3.03 11.36 -4.26
C GLU A 77 -2.74 12.54 -3.34
N ARG A 78 -3.24 13.74 -3.63
CA ARG A 78 -3.06 14.90 -2.75
C ARG A 78 -3.69 14.65 -1.38
N GLU A 79 -4.97 14.27 -1.37
CA GLU A 79 -5.71 13.98 -0.13
C GLU A 79 -5.08 12.81 0.64
N PHE A 80 -4.66 11.75 -0.06
CA PHE A 80 -4.03 10.60 0.56
C PHE A 80 -2.64 10.94 1.14
N THR A 81 -1.87 11.81 0.46
CA THR A 81 -0.59 12.34 0.95
C THR A 81 -0.75 13.04 2.29
N GLU A 82 -1.77 13.90 2.38
CA GLU A 82 -2.12 14.61 3.62
C GLU A 82 -2.57 13.63 4.71
N TYR A 83 -3.42 12.67 4.36
CA TYR A 83 -3.94 11.66 5.28
C TYR A 83 -2.84 10.79 5.91
N ILE A 84 -1.90 10.27 5.11
CA ILE A 84 -0.83 9.40 5.62
C ILE A 84 0.38 10.16 6.18
N GLY A 85 0.45 11.48 5.96
CA GLY A 85 1.54 12.33 6.44
C GLY A 85 2.89 12.12 5.77
N MET A 86 2.92 11.59 4.55
CA MET A 86 4.14 11.37 3.75
C MET A 86 4.37 12.53 2.77
N PRO A 87 5.61 12.76 2.29
CA PRO A 87 5.86 13.84 1.34
C PRO A 87 5.32 13.57 -0.07
N TYR A 88 5.16 12.29 -0.44
CA TYR A 88 4.73 11.87 -1.78
C TYR A 88 3.89 10.60 -1.70
N THR A 89 2.88 10.49 -2.56
CA THR A 89 2.13 9.25 -2.81
C THR A 89 1.92 9.04 -4.30
N MET A 90 1.66 7.80 -4.69
CA MET A 90 1.39 7.43 -6.08
C MET A 90 0.35 6.31 -6.12
N ALA A 91 -0.78 6.60 -6.74
CA ALA A 91 -1.82 5.61 -7.00
C ALA A 91 -1.33 4.59 -8.04
N CYS A 92 -1.45 3.32 -7.68
CA CYS A 92 -1.09 2.18 -8.52
C CYS A 92 -2.35 1.37 -8.87
N ASN A 93 -2.27 0.53 -9.90
CA ASN A 93 -3.39 -0.34 -10.30
C ASN A 93 -3.64 -1.51 -9.33
N SER A 94 -2.71 -1.79 -8.41
CA SER A 94 -2.77 -2.86 -7.42
C SER A 94 -1.69 -2.68 -6.36
N GLY A 95 -1.84 -3.36 -5.21
CA GLY A 95 -0.80 -3.41 -4.18
C GLY A 95 0.49 -4.11 -4.66
N GLY A 96 0.35 -5.18 -5.45
CA GLY A 96 1.51 -5.87 -6.03
C GLY A 96 2.34 -4.97 -6.96
N CYS A 97 1.68 -4.12 -7.77
CA CYS A 97 2.37 -3.12 -8.58
C CYS A 97 3.10 -2.07 -7.72
N GLY A 98 2.48 -1.63 -6.61
CA GLY A 98 3.12 -0.73 -5.66
C GLY A 98 4.40 -1.31 -5.05
N ILE A 99 4.36 -2.59 -4.63
CA ILE A 99 5.54 -3.29 -4.11
C ILE A 99 6.61 -3.42 -5.21
N PHE A 100 6.23 -3.86 -6.41
CA PHE A 100 7.16 -3.98 -7.54
C PHE A 100 7.88 -2.66 -7.84
N LEU A 101 7.15 -1.55 -7.97
CA LEU A 101 7.73 -0.24 -8.24
C LEU A 101 8.67 0.20 -7.11
N SER A 102 8.27 -0.06 -5.86
CA SER A 102 9.10 0.23 -4.69
C SER A 102 10.42 -0.55 -4.72
N LEU A 103 10.38 -1.85 -5.05
CA LEU A 103 11.58 -2.70 -5.18
C LEU A 103 12.51 -2.20 -6.29
N LYS A 104 11.97 -1.82 -7.46
CA LYS A 104 12.79 -1.23 -8.53
C LYS A 104 13.40 0.10 -8.10
N ALA A 105 12.65 0.95 -7.40
CA ALA A 105 13.11 2.26 -6.95
C ALA A 105 14.25 2.17 -5.91
N VAL A 106 14.22 1.18 -5.01
CA VAL A 106 15.32 0.95 -4.04
C VAL A 106 16.51 0.19 -4.62
N GLY A 107 16.45 -0.20 -5.90
CA GLY A 107 17.58 -0.77 -6.63
C GLY A 107 17.68 -2.29 -6.62
N VAL A 108 16.58 -3.02 -6.40
CA VAL A 108 16.53 -4.48 -6.54
C VAL A 108 16.89 -4.87 -7.98
N LYS A 109 17.90 -5.74 -8.10
CA LYS A 109 18.42 -6.29 -9.35
C LYS A 109 18.08 -7.78 -9.47
N ASP A 110 18.29 -8.32 -10.65
CA ASP A 110 18.14 -9.75 -10.92
C ASP A 110 18.97 -10.59 -9.93
N GLY A 111 18.33 -11.56 -9.29
CA GLY A 111 18.93 -12.42 -8.26
C GLY A 111 19.11 -11.77 -6.89
N SER A 112 18.70 -10.51 -6.69
CA SER A 112 18.77 -9.87 -5.37
C SER A 112 17.87 -10.60 -4.39
N LYS A 113 18.41 -11.02 -3.26
CA LYS A 113 17.62 -11.68 -2.21
C LYS A 113 16.77 -10.65 -1.47
N VAL A 114 15.49 -10.95 -1.29
CA VAL A 114 14.55 -10.06 -0.58
C VAL A 114 13.81 -10.88 0.46
N LEU A 115 14.01 -10.54 1.73
CA LEU A 115 13.36 -11.21 2.84
C LEU A 115 11.88 -10.78 2.92
N VAL A 116 10.98 -11.75 3.01
CA VAL A 116 9.52 -11.53 3.03
C VAL A 116 8.87 -12.48 4.03
N ASN A 117 7.76 -12.07 4.64
CA ASN A 117 6.99 -12.94 5.53
C ASN A 117 6.43 -14.16 4.76
N ALA A 118 6.56 -15.35 5.35
CA ALA A 118 6.04 -16.59 4.79
C ALA A 118 4.51 -16.62 4.83
N TRP A 119 3.91 -16.15 5.92
CA TRP A 119 2.46 -16.02 6.05
C TRP A 119 1.99 -14.68 5.47
N THR A 120 1.66 -14.65 4.18
CA THR A 120 1.29 -13.43 3.47
C THR A 120 0.43 -13.71 2.24
N LEU A 121 -0.04 -12.65 1.58
CA LEU A 121 -0.74 -12.77 0.30
C LEU A 121 0.25 -13.01 -0.84
N ALA A 122 -0.11 -13.87 -1.79
CA ALA A 122 0.71 -14.22 -2.95
C ALA A 122 1.33 -13.02 -3.73
N PRO A 123 0.69 -11.85 -3.84
CA PRO A 123 1.30 -10.68 -4.49
C PRO A 123 2.60 -10.19 -3.85
N VAL A 124 2.86 -10.45 -2.56
CA VAL A 124 4.07 -10.01 -1.87
C VAL A 124 5.33 -10.69 -2.43
N PRO A 125 5.49 -12.03 -2.36
CA PRO A 125 6.60 -12.71 -3.01
C PRO A 125 6.51 -12.64 -4.54
N GLY A 126 5.30 -12.59 -5.10
CA GLY A 126 5.09 -12.41 -6.54
C GLY A 126 5.70 -11.11 -7.08
N ALA A 127 5.57 -10.00 -6.35
CA ALA A 127 6.17 -8.72 -6.72
C ALA A 127 7.70 -8.74 -6.62
N VAL A 128 8.27 -9.50 -5.68
CA VAL A 128 9.73 -9.72 -5.57
C VAL A 128 10.24 -10.41 -6.82
N VAL A 129 9.62 -11.54 -7.19
CA VAL A 129 9.99 -12.30 -8.40
C VAL A 129 9.81 -11.44 -9.64
N HIS A 130 8.70 -10.68 -9.73
CA HIS A 130 8.44 -9.80 -10.85
C HIS A 130 9.50 -8.69 -10.99
N ALA A 131 10.07 -8.22 -9.88
CA ALA A 131 11.15 -7.23 -9.86
C ALA A 131 12.53 -7.79 -10.26
N GLY A 132 12.65 -9.11 -10.45
CA GLY A 132 13.88 -9.86 -10.70
C GLY A 132 14.52 -10.42 -9.43
N GLY A 133 13.94 -10.15 -8.25
CA GLY A 133 14.47 -10.62 -6.97
C GLY A 133 14.19 -12.10 -6.70
N ALA A 134 14.91 -12.64 -5.72
CA ALA A 134 14.69 -13.96 -5.16
C ALA A 134 14.10 -13.83 -3.74
N PRO A 135 12.82 -14.19 -3.52
CA PRO A 135 12.23 -14.12 -2.19
C PRO A 135 12.91 -15.12 -1.24
N VAL A 136 13.27 -14.65 -0.05
CA VAL A 136 13.72 -15.47 1.09
C VAL A 136 12.62 -15.40 2.14
N PHE A 137 12.02 -16.54 2.44
CA PHE A 137 10.88 -16.58 3.36
C PHE A 137 11.36 -16.53 4.81
N VAL A 138 10.73 -15.65 5.58
CA VAL A 138 10.92 -15.49 7.01
C VAL A 138 9.68 -16.02 7.73
N ALA A 139 9.88 -16.74 8.83
CA ALA A 139 8.86 -17.28 9.68
C ALA A 139 7.93 -16.18 10.23
N THR A 140 6.81 -16.62 10.77
CA THR A 140 5.75 -15.76 11.29
C THR A 140 5.56 -16.07 12.76
N ASP A 141 5.50 -15.01 13.56
CA ASP A 141 5.17 -15.10 14.97
C ASP A 141 3.71 -15.58 15.12
N PRO A 142 3.46 -16.70 15.81
CA PRO A 142 2.12 -17.29 15.93
C PRO A 142 1.16 -16.45 16.78
N GLU A 143 1.65 -15.55 17.64
CA GLU A 143 0.82 -14.67 18.47
C GLU A 143 0.44 -13.40 17.71
N THR A 144 1.39 -12.79 16.99
CA THR A 144 1.16 -11.50 16.32
C THR A 144 0.77 -11.64 14.84
N LEU A 145 1.00 -12.82 14.24
CA LEU A 145 0.88 -13.09 12.80
C LEU A 145 1.76 -12.16 11.93
N ALA A 146 2.75 -11.51 12.54
CA ALA A 146 3.74 -10.67 11.88
C ALA A 146 5.05 -11.43 11.64
N ILE A 147 6.05 -10.76 11.04
CA ILE A 147 7.39 -11.34 10.86
C ILE A 147 7.98 -11.73 12.23
N ASP A 148 8.46 -12.96 12.33
CA ASP A 148 9.32 -13.38 13.44
C ASP A 148 10.68 -12.68 13.31
N ILE A 149 10.99 -11.80 14.26
CA ILE A 149 12.21 -10.99 14.24
C ILE A 149 13.46 -11.86 14.47
N HIS A 150 13.36 -12.97 15.22
CA HIS A 150 14.49 -13.85 15.42
C HIS A 150 14.83 -14.61 14.14
N ASP A 151 13.82 -15.19 13.47
CA ASP A 151 14.06 -15.84 12.18
C ASP A 151 14.50 -14.83 11.11
N LEU A 152 14.00 -13.58 11.15
CA LEU A 152 14.47 -12.52 10.26
C LEU A 152 15.99 -12.32 10.33
N GLU A 153 16.55 -12.27 11.54
CA GLU A 153 18.00 -12.15 11.77
C GLU A 153 18.75 -13.37 11.23
N VAL A 154 18.25 -14.59 11.50
CA VAL A 154 18.85 -15.84 11.01
C VAL A 154 18.85 -15.89 9.48
N GLN A 155 17.73 -15.57 8.84
CA GLN A 155 17.64 -15.57 7.37
C GLN A 155 18.51 -14.47 6.75
N ALA A 156 18.64 -13.30 7.40
CA ALA A 156 19.51 -12.23 6.91
C ALA A 156 20.96 -12.71 6.85
N GLU A 157 21.48 -13.31 7.92
CA GLU A 157 22.83 -13.86 7.97
C GLU A 157 23.03 -15.02 6.97
N ALA A 158 22.09 -15.96 6.89
CA ALA A 158 22.18 -17.11 6.00
C ALA A 158 22.09 -16.72 4.51
N SER A 159 21.42 -15.61 4.21
CA SER A 159 21.21 -15.14 2.85
C SER A 159 22.35 -14.28 2.32
N GLY A 160 23.25 -13.78 3.18
CA GLY A 160 24.39 -12.93 2.80
C GLY A 160 23.98 -11.55 2.29
#